data_AF-A0A518CM94-F1
#
_entry.id   AF-A0A518CM94-F1
#
_cell.length_a   1.000
_cell.length_b   1.000
_cell.length_c   1.000
_cell.angle_alpha   90.00
_cell.angle_beta   90.00
_cell.angle_gamma   90.00
#
_symmetry.space_group_name_H-M   'P 1'
#
loop_
_entity.id
_entity.type
_entity.pdbx_description
1 polymer ?
#
loop_
_entity_poly.entity_id
_entity_poly.type
_entity_poly.pdbx_seq_one_letter_code
_entity_poly.pdbx_strand_id
1 'polypeptide(L)'
;MYFEDDVAMNQWKPLITEAFKDVAYPGDDLIKTFGSDASDWNDTWLLFKGCSWQEMPVAEFLQCDTPLPDLSQDGFHYYLPALLIASLDDSFELNLDVASMITFHLSPKANMDPALQCEIDRLTARPFLSRVWQSLFSRDTDHVIQVLGACHHYTVVFCSRIMSLSPQQRKVVAQVLQEFADRQWEELNDVEETISILYAGLSYPGCVNDNDSN
;
A
#
# COMPACT_ATOMS: atom_id res chain seq x y z
N MET A 1 25.08 -19.81 9.82
CA MET A 1 25.34 -18.39 10.12
C MET A 1 23.95 -17.78 10.09
N TYR A 2 23.35 -17.55 11.28
CA TYR A 2 21.90 -17.30 11.49
C TYR A 2 21.72 -16.20 12.56
N PHE A 3 22.53 -15.14 12.53
CA PHE A 3 22.58 -14.14 13.61
C PHE A 3 22.30 -12.70 13.15
N GLU A 4 22.13 -12.44 11.85
CA GLU A 4 21.70 -11.14 11.35
C GLU A 4 20.17 -11.05 11.21
N ASP A 5 19.52 -12.22 11.18
CA ASP A 5 18.12 -12.47 10.82
C ASP A 5 17.13 -11.94 11.87
N ASP A 6 17.48 -12.03 13.15
CA ASP A 6 16.68 -11.48 14.25
C ASP A 6 16.72 -9.94 14.27
N VAL A 7 17.77 -9.32 13.72
CA VAL A 7 18.02 -7.89 13.92
C VAL A 7 17.06 -7.03 13.09
N ALA A 8 16.82 -7.40 11.82
CA ALA A 8 15.90 -6.68 10.95
C ALA A 8 14.45 -6.79 11.43
N MET A 9 13.98 -8.00 11.72
CA MET A 9 12.60 -8.22 12.20
C MET A 9 12.33 -7.50 13.55
N ASN A 10 13.29 -7.57 14.49
CA ASN A 10 13.16 -6.91 15.79
C ASN A 10 13.17 -5.38 15.68
N GLN A 11 13.74 -4.82 14.61
CA GLN A 11 13.72 -3.38 14.35
C GLN A 11 12.41 -2.90 13.71
N TRP A 12 11.90 -3.62 12.70
CA TRP A 12 10.78 -3.13 11.89
C TRP A 12 9.41 -3.34 12.53
N LYS A 13 9.19 -4.48 13.18
CA LYS A 13 7.89 -4.82 13.76
C LYS A 13 7.36 -3.76 14.74
N PRO A 14 8.17 -3.20 15.67
CA PRO A 14 7.71 -2.13 16.54
C PRO A 14 7.33 -0.85 15.78
N LEU A 15 8.10 -0.47 14.75
CA LEU A 15 7.83 0.74 13.94
C LEU A 15 6.53 0.61 13.15
N ILE A 16 6.30 -0.55 12.53
CA ILE A 16 5.07 -0.87 11.81
C ILE A 16 3.89 -0.87 12.79
N THR A 17 4.01 -1.57 13.92
CA THR A 17 2.94 -1.64 14.93
C THR A 17 2.55 -0.26 15.43
N GLU A 18 3.52 0.60 15.75
CA GLU A 18 3.26 1.96 16.23
C GLU A 18 2.59 2.84 15.15
N ALA A 19 3.05 2.77 13.90
CA ALA A 19 2.49 3.59 12.81
C ALA A 19 1.04 3.22 12.44
N PHE A 20 0.61 2.00 12.75
CA PHE A 20 -0.71 1.48 12.41
C PHE A 20 -1.60 1.15 13.62
N LYS A 21 -1.18 1.52 14.84
CA LYS A 21 -1.92 1.24 16.07
C LYS A 21 -3.35 1.78 16.11
N ASP A 22 -3.58 2.89 15.42
CA ASP A 22 -4.87 3.62 15.41
C ASP A 22 -5.76 3.22 14.22
N VAL A 23 -5.34 2.24 13.39
CA VAL A 23 -6.15 1.77 12.26
C VAL A 23 -7.26 0.87 12.77
N ALA A 24 -8.48 1.41 12.76
CA ALA A 24 -9.67 0.69 13.18
C ALA A 24 -10.03 -0.41 12.16
N TYR A 25 -10.59 -1.51 12.68
CA TYR A 25 -11.15 -2.54 11.83
C TYR A 25 -12.34 -1.98 11.02
N PRO A 26 -12.34 -2.06 9.68
CA PRO A 26 -13.40 -1.47 8.88
C PRO A 26 -14.70 -2.29 8.92
N GLY A 27 -14.65 -3.53 9.42
CA GLY A 27 -15.78 -4.46 9.40
C GLY A 27 -15.77 -5.36 8.16
N ASP A 28 -16.31 -6.57 8.30
CA ASP A 28 -16.25 -7.62 7.28
C ASP A 28 -16.76 -7.18 5.90
N ASP A 29 -17.82 -6.38 5.88
CA ASP A 29 -18.47 -5.93 4.65
C ASP A 29 -17.64 -4.88 3.89
N LEU A 30 -16.72 -4.20 4.57
CA LEU A 30 -15.88 -3.14 4.00
C LEU A 30 -14.49 -3.62 3.61
N ILE A 31 -14.13 -4.89 3.84
CA ILE A 31 -12.78 -5.41 3.52
C ILE A 31 -12.63 -5.73 2.02
N LYS A 32 -13.73 -6.03 1.32
CA LYS A 32 -13.73 -6.52 -0.07
C LYS A 32 -14.29 -5.51 -1.07
N THR A 33 -13.81 -5.54 -2.30
CA THR A 33 -14.34 -4.72 -3.41
C THR A 33 -15.60 -5.29 -4.06
N PHE A 34 -15.81 -6.61 -3.99
CA PHE A 34 -16.94 -7.29 -4.62
C PHE A 34 -18.07 -7.61 -3.62
N GLY A 35 -19.32 -7.51 -4.08
CA GLY A 35 -20.51 -7.85 -3.29
C GLY A 35 -20.55 -9.33 -2.88
N SER A 36 -21.43 -9.67 -1.92
CA SER A 36 -21.61 -11.01 -1.32
C SER A 36 -21.90 -12.17 -2.30
N ASP A 37 -22.11 -11.87 -3.58
CA ASP A 37 -22.70 -12.79 -4.54
C ASP A 37 -21.66 -13.49 -5.43
N ALA A 38 -20.37 -13.16 -5.28
CA ALA A 38 -19.27 -13.90 -5.92
C ALA A 38 -19.02 -15.21 -5.14
N SER A 39 -19.77 -16.26 -5.51
CA SER A 39 -19.87 -17.53 -4.76
C SER A 39 -18.55 -18.28 -4.55
N ASP A 40 -17.59 -18.09 -5.43
CA ASP A 40 -16.42 -18.97 -5.51
C ASP A 40 -15.27 -18.55 -4.59
N TRP A 41 -15.36 -17.35 -3.99
CA TRP A 41 -14.30 -16.74 -3.18
C TRP A 41 -14.63 -16.66 -1.68
N ASN A 42 -15.78 -17.20 -1.26
CA ASN A 42 -16.30 -17.00 0.10
C ASN A 42 -15.43 -17.65 1.18
N ASP A 43 -14.81 -18.80 0.90
CA ASP A 43 -14.12 -19.59 1.93
C ASP A 43 -12.85 -18.89 2.44
N THR A 44 -12.12 -18.20 1.57
CA THR A 44 -10.95 -17.43 1.99
C THR A 44 -11.33 -16.25 2.89
N TRP A 45 -12.39 -15.52 2.54
CA TRP A 45 -12.84 -14.37 3.34
C TRP A 45 -13.38 -14.78 4.71
N LEU A 46 -13.88 -16.01 4.86
CA LEU A 46 -14.27 -16.54 6.17
C LEU A 46 -13.09 -16.66 7.12
N LEU A 47 -11.86 -16.85 6.63
CA LEU A 47 -10.65 -16.90 7.46
C LEU A 47 -10.27 -15.53 8.04
N PHE A 48 -10.66 -14.44 7.36
CA PHE A 48 -10.34 -13.07 7.76
C PHE A 48 -11.47 -12.39 8.53
N LYS A 49 -12.64 -13.02 8.60
CA LYS A 49 -13.81 -12.47 9.25
C LYS A 49 -13.56 -12.20 10.74
N GLY A 50 -13.65 -10.93 11.13
CA GLY A 50 -13.34 -10.47 12.49
C GLY A 50 -11.89 -10.69 12.93
N CYS A 51 -10.99 -11.03 12.01
CA CYS A 51 -9.59 -11.32 12.33
C CYS A 51 -8.80 -10.01 12.41
N SER A 52 -8.06 -9.84 13.52
CA SER A 52 -7.19 -8.69 13.67
C SER A 52 -6.00 -8.78 12.71
N TRP A 53 -5.44 -7.65 12.28
CA TRP A 53 -4.26 -7.69 11.39
C TRP A 53 -3.07 -8.39 12.07
N GLN A 54 -2.97 -8.36 13.40
CA GLN A 54 -1.94 -9.06 14.18
C GLN A 54 -2.09 -10.58 14.17
N GLU A 55 -3.32 -11.07 13.96
CA GLU A 55 -3.67 -12.50 13.94
C GLU A 55 -3.87 -13.02 12.52
N MET A 56 -3.66 -12.16 11.51
CA MET A 56 -3.87 -12.48 10.11
C MET A 56 -3.02 -13.71 9.71
N PRO A 57 -3.64 -14.80 9.21
CA PRO A 57 -2.92 -15.97 8.73
C PRO A 57 -2.30 -15.67 7.35
N VAL A 58 -1.15 -15.00 7.33
CA VAL A 58 -0.56 -14.46 6.08
C VAL A 58 -0.19 -15.57 5.10
N ALA A 59 0.31 -16.72 5.57
CA ALA A 59 0.63 -17.84 4.70
C ALA A 59 -0.63 -18.36 3.98
N GLU A 60 -1.73 -18.51 4.70
CA GLU A 60 -3.02 -18.93 4.17
C GLU A 60 -3.62 -17.86 3.24
N PHE A 61 -3.44 -16.57 3.56
CA PHE A 61 -3.85 -15.46 2.71
C PHE A 61 -3.21 -15.53 1.32
N LEU A 62 -1.92 -15.85 1.25
CA LEU A 62 -1.16 -15.93 0.00
C LEU A 62 -1.40 -17.25 -0.75
N GLN A 63 -1.67 -18.34 -0.02
CA GLN A 63 -1.97 -19.64 -0.62
C GLN A 63 -3.36 -19.70 -1.25
N CYS A 64 -4.30 -18.93 -0.70
CA CYS A 64 -5.59 -18.78 -1.32
C CYS A 64 -5.42 -17.93 -2.58
N ASP A 65 -6.12 -18.27 -3.66
CA ASP A 65 -6.16 -17.48 -4.90
C ASP A 65 -6.75 -16.05 -4.68
N THR A 66 -6.96 -15.62 -3.43
CA THR A 66 -7.46 -14.30 -3.04
C THR A 66 -6.40 -13.26 -3.32
N PRO A 67 -6.51 -12.56 -4.44
CA PRO A 67 -5.47 -11.65 -4.85
C PRO A 67 -5.68 -10.35 -4.04
N LEU A 68 -4.59 -9.77 -3.53
CA LEU A 68 -4.57 -8.39 -2.98
C LEU A 68 -5.36 -7.31 -3.76
N PRO A 69 -5.63 -7.39 -5.09
CA PRO A 69 -6.61 -6.52 -5.75
C PRO A 69 -8.05 -6.61 -5.21
N ASP A 70 -8.45 -7.70 -4.55
CA ASP A 70 -9.83 -7.89 -4.08
C ASP A 70 -10.09 -7.22 -2.73
N LEU A 71 -9.02 -6.81 -2.03
CA LEU A 71 -9.14 -5.93 -0.88
C LEU A 71 -9.61 -4.55 -1.34
N SER A 72 -10.66 -4.05 -0.67
CA SER A 72 -11.03 -2.65 -0.72
C SER A 72 -9.87 -1.77 -0.25
N GLN A 73 -10.00 -0.47 -0.43
CA GLN A 73 -9.04 0.49 0.13
C GLN A 73 -8.88 0.30 1.66
N ASP A 74 -10.00 0.21 2.38
CA ASP A 74 -10.01 0.09 3.83
C ASP A 74 -9.46 -1.26 4.30
N GLY A 75 -9.82 -2.35 3.60
CA GLY A 75 -9.30 -3.69 3.87
C GLY A 75 -7.80 -3.78 3.62
N PHE A 76 -7.32 -3.19 2.52
CA PHE A 76 -5.89 -3.12 2.23
C PHE A 76 -5.16 -2.30 3.29
N HIS A 77 -5.68 -1.13 3.67
CA HIS A 77 -5.07 -0.30 4.71
C HIS A 77 -5.01 -1.02 6.07
N TYR A 78 -6.07 -1.75 6.42
CA TYR A 78 -6.14 -2.52 7.66
C TYR A 78 -5.12 -3.65 7.73
N TYR A 79 -4.96 -4.43 6.65
CA TYR A 79 -4.07 -5.59 6.62
C TYR A 79 -2.64 -5.29 6.15
N LEU A 80 -2.37 -4.11 5.59
CA LEU A 80 -1.03 -3.69 5.17
C LEU A 80 0.07 -3.93 6.24
N PRO A 81 -0.14 -3.68 7.55
CA PRO A 81 0.88 -3.93 8.56
C PRO A 81 1.31 -5.40 8.65
N ALA A 82 0.35 -6.31 8.55
CA ALA A 82 0.59 -7.75 8.59
C ALA A 82 1.41 -8.18 7.36
N LEU A 83 1.05 -7.64 6.20
CA LEU A 83 1.76 -7.89 4.95
C LEU A 83 3.19 -7.35 5.00
N LEU A 84 3.40 -6.12 5.49
CA LEU A 84 4.75 -5.55 5.65
C LEU A 84 5.63 -6.39 6.58
N ILE A 85 5.08 -6.86 7.70
CA ILE A 85 5.80 -7.73 8.63
C ILE A 85 6.12 -9.06 7.95
N ALA A 86 5.17 -9.68 7.27
CA ALA A 86 5.38 -10.95 6.59
C ALA A 86 6.41 -10.85 5.46
N SER A 87 6.41 -9.75 4.69
CA SER A 87 7.44 -9.52 3.67
C SER A 87 8.84 -9.32 4.22
N LEU A 88 8.99 -9.10 5.53
CA LEU A 88 10.29 -8.94 6.19
C LEU A 88 10.77 -10.22 6.88
N ASP A 89 9.94 -11.28 6.91
CA ASP A 89 10.38 -12.61 7.32
C ASP A 89 11.48 -13.09 6.34
N ASP A 90 12.26 -14.10 6.71
CA ASP A 90 13.30 -14.70 5.86
C ASP A 90 12.92 -16.11 5.38
N SER A 91 11.67 -16.56 5.62
CA SER A 91 11.09 -17.72 4.92
C SER A 91 10.96 -17.51 3.39
N PHE A 92 12.07 -17.71 2.70
CA PHE A 92 12.40 -17.22 1.34
C PHE A 92 11.31 -17.32 0.27
N GLU A 93 10.43 -18.34 0.32
CA GLU A 93 9.41 -18.53 -0.71
C GLU A 93 8.19 -17.61 -0.53
N LEU A 94 7.77 -17.26 0.69
CA LEU A 94 6.56 -16.45 0.90
C LEU A 94 6.85 -14.95 0.84
N ASN A 95 8.07 -14.52 1.20
CA ASN A 95 8.34 -13.09 1.42
C ASN A 95 8.50 -12.33 0.12
N LEU A 96 9.12 -12.96 -0.89
CA LEU A 96 9.28 -12.35 -2.21
C LEU A 96 7.91 -12.13 -2.86
N ASP A 97 6.99 -13.08 -2.73
CA ASP A 97 5.63 -12.94 -3.24
C ASP A 97 4.90 -11.79 -2.53
N VAL A 98 4.95 -11.72 -1.19
CA VAL A 98 4.33 -10.62 -0.44
C VAL A 98 4.92 -9.27 -0.83
N ALA A 99 6.24 -9.16 -0.86
CA ALA A 99 6.95 -7.92 -1.19
C ALA A 99 6.65 -7.46 -2.61
N SER A 100 6.60 -8.39 -3.56
CA SER A 100 6.24 -8.12 -4.95
C SER A 100 4.80 -7.68 -5.08
N MET A 101 3.88 -8.29 -4.33
CA MET A 101 2.49 -7.87 -4.32
C MET A 101 2.30 -6.49 -3.65
N ILE A 102 2.95 -6.22 -2.51
CA ILE A 102 2.92 -4.90 -1.86
C ILE A 102 3.43 -3.84 -2.84
N THR A 103 4.61 -4.07 -3.42
CA THR A 103 5.21 -3.19 -4.42
C THR A 103 4.24 -2.97 -5.58
N PHE A 104 3.74 -4.02 -6.22
CA PHE A 104 2.80 -3.93 -7.34
C PHE A 104 1.55 -3.09 -7.03
N HIS A 105 1.05 -3.16 -5.78
CA HIS A 105 -0.14 -2.42 -5.34
C HIS A 105 0.12 -1.02 -4.83
N LEU A 106 1.38 -0.72 -4.51
CA LEU A 106 1.85 0.59 -4.10
C LEU A 106 2.64 1.29 -5.21
N SER A 107 2.89 0.64 -6.35
CA SER A 107 3.61 1.20 -7.48
C SER A 107 2.68 1.74 -8.56
N PRO A 108 3.05 2.86 -9.22
CA PRO A 108 2.52 3.15 -10.54
C PRO A 108 2.94 2.04 -11.51
N LYS A 109 2.04 1.55 -12.36
CA LYS A 109 2.40 0.51 -13.34
C LYS A 109 3.20 1.10 -14.49
N ALA A 110 4.39 0.57 -14.80
CA ALA A 110 5.24 1.00 -15.93
C ALA A 110 4.57 0.95 -17.32
N ASN A 111 3.43 0.25 -17.49
CA ASN A 111 2.61 0.29 -18.70
C ASN A 111 1.60 1.45 -18.71
N MET A 112 1.83 2.49 -17.91
CA MET A 112 1.03 3.70 -17.99
C MET A 112 1.09 4.24 -19.43
N ASP A 113 -0.08 4.63 -19.93
CA ASP A 113 -0.24 5.38 -21.17
C ASP A 113 0.90 6.41 -21.25
N PRO A 114 1.69 6.49 -22.35
CA PRO A 114 2.73 7.50 -22.49
C PRO A 114 2.26 8.93 -22.22
N ALA A 115 0.96 9.23 -22.37
CA ALA A 115 0.37 10.50 -21.94
C ALA A 115 0.30 10.64 -20.40
N LEU A 116 -0.01 9.57 -19.67
CA LEU A 116 0.00 9.52 -18.21
C LEU A 116 1.43 9.47 -17.67
N GLN A 117 2.35 8.72 -18.31
CA GLN A 117 3.77 8.76 -17.96
C GLN A 117 4.34 10.16 -18.23
N CYS A 118 4.01 10.78 -19.37
CA CYS A 118 4.39 12.16 -19.65
C CYS A 118 3.77 13.15 -18.64
N GLU A 119 2.55 12.91 -18.16
CA GLU A 119 1.97 13.73 -17.10
C GLU A 119 2.67 13.47 -15.76
N ILE A 120 2.96 12.24 -15.37
CA ILE A 120 3.75 11.92 -14.17
C ILE A 120 5.14 12.54 -14.25
N ASP A 121 5.87 12.37 -15.35
CA ASP A 121 7.18 12.97 -15.61
C ASP A 121 7.09 14.50 -15.59
N ARG A 122 6.03 15.09 -16.16
CA ARG A 122 5.77 16.54 -16.11
C ARG A 122 5.44 17.00 -14.69
N LEU A 123 4.76 16.17 -13.92
CA LEU A 123 4.39 16.41 -12.54
C LEU A 123 5.61 16.30 -11.63
N THR A 124 6.47 15.29 -11.77
CA THR A 124 7.68 15.04 -10.98
C THR A 124 8.84 15.98 -11.35
N ALA A 125 8.95 16.42 -12.61
CA ALA A 125 10.04 17.29 -13.08
C ALA A 125 9.86 18.80 -12.79
N ARG A 126 8.80 19.24 -12.09
CA ARG A 126 8.58 20.66 -11.76
C ARG A 126 8.23 20.88 -10.28
N PRO A 127 8.50 22.07 -9.71
CA PRO A 127 7.95 22.51 -8.41
C PRO A 127 6.41 22.71 -8.43
N PHE A 128 5.73 22.10 -9.41
CA PHE A 128 4.30 22.18 -9.68
C PHE A 128 3.53 20.91 -9.26
N LEU A 129 4.21 19.95 -8.62
CA LEU A 129 3.55 18.91 -7.82
C LEU A 129 2.45 19.53 -6.92
N SER A 130 2.61 20.78 -6.47
CA SER A 130 1.62 21.45 -5.64
C SER A 130 0.20 21.44 -6.21
N ARG A 131 -0.11 21.53 -7.51
CA ARG A 131 -1.53 21.65 -7.95
C ARG A 131 -2.27 20.33 -8.14
N VAL A 132 -1.64 19.33 -8.75
CA VAL A 132 -2.25 17.99 -8.87
C VAL A 132 -2.21 17.29 -7.52
N TRP A 133 -1.14 17.47 -6.72
CA TRP A 133 -1.15 17.02 -5.33
C TRP A 133 -2.06 17.87 -4.43
N GLN A 134 -2.26 19.16 -4.69
CA GLN A 134 -3.35 19.93 -4.05
C GLN A 134 -4.67 19.27 -4.34
N SER A 135 -4.97 18.90 -5.58
CA SER A 135 -6.26 18.29 -5.94
C SER A 135 -6.42 16.85 -5.44
N LEU A 136 -5.34 16.06 -5.43
CA LEU A 136 -5.30 14.71 -4.85
C LEU A 136 -5.48 14.76 -3.33
N PHE A 137 -4.69 15.60 -2.63
CA PHE A 137 -4.71 15.70 -1.16
C PHE A 137 -5.82 16.62 -0.63
N SER A 138 -6.51 17.41 -1.46
CA SER A 138 -7.70 18.17 -1.07
C SER A 138 -8.97 17.33 -1.01
N ARG A 139 -8.85 15.99 -1.12
CA ARG A 139 -9.97 15.02 -1.10
C ARG A 139 -11.00 15.19 -2.22
N ASP A 140 -10.63 15.82 -3.34
CA ASP A 140 -11.50 15.82 -4.53
C ASP A 140 -11.17 14.58 -5.39
N THR A 141 -11.55 13.41 -4.86
CA THR A 141 -11.39 12.12 -5.53
C THR A 141 -12.10 12.09 -6.89
N ASP A 142 -13.21 12.83 -7.02
CA ASP A 142 -13.96 12.92 -8.26
C ASP A 142 -13.17 13.67 -9.34
N HIS A 143 -12.49 14.76 -8.99
CA HIS A 143 -11.60 15.47 -9.91
C HIS A 143 -10.42 14.60 -10.36
N VAL A 144 -9.84 13.83 -9.46
CA VAL A 144 -8.73 12.90 -9.77
C VAL A 144 -9.19 11.81 -10.74
N ILE A 145 -10.35 11.19 -10.47
CA ILE A 145 -10.95 10.18 -11.34
C ILE A 145 -11.31 10.79 -12.72
N GLN A 146 -11.81 12.02 -12.74
CA GLN A 146 -12.17 12.73 -13.97
C GLN A 146 -10.96 13.13 -14.81
N VAL A 147 -9.84 13.52 -14.17
CA VAL A 147 -8.58 13.87 -14.83
C VAL A 147 -7.85 12.63 -15.36
N LEU A 148 -7.92 11.51 -14.65
CA LEU A 148 -7.25 10.26 -15.04
C LEU A 148 -8.05 9.43 -16.07
N GLY A 149 -9.35 9.70 -16.24
CA GLY A 149 -10.20 9.08 -17.26
C GLY A 149 -10.35 7.56 -17.10
N ALA A 150 -10.87 6.88 -18.13
CA ALA A 150 -11.01 5.41 -18.19
C ALA A 150 -9.66 4.66 -18.26
N CYS A 151 -8.54 5.40 -18.26
CA CYS A 151 -7.22 4.82 -18.20
C CYS A 151 -6.89 4.41 -16.75
N HIS A 152 -7.13 3.12 -16.52
CA HIS A 152 -6.52 2.27 -15.50
C HIS A 152 -7.10 2.37 -14.09
N HIS A 153 -8.10 1.53 -13.82
CA HIS A 153 -8.54 1.10 -12.49
C HIS A 153 -7.38 0.93 -11.49
N TYR A 154 -6.24 0.42 -11.95
CA TYR A 154 -5.02 0.27 -11.15
C TYR A 154 -4.42 1.59 -10.66
N THR A 155 -4.41 2.66 -11.47
CA THR A 155 -3.90 3.98 -11.06
C THR A 155 -4.78 4.58 -9.97
N VAL A 156 -6.10 4.47 -10.11
CA VAL A 156 -7.05 4.94 -9.09
C VAL A 156 -6.87 4.16 -7.80
N VAL A 157 -6.73 2.83 -7.87
CA VAL A 157 -6.49 1.97 -6.69
C VAL A 157 -5.16 2.29 -6.02
N PHE A 158 -4.08 2.45 -6.79
CA PHE A 158 -2.77 2.87 -6.30
C PHE A 158 -2.85 4.22 -5.57
N CYS A 159 -3.40 5.26 -6.22
CA CYS A 159 -3.54 6.57 -5.61
C CYS A 159 -4.38 6.49 -4.34
N SER A 160 -5.56 5.85 -4.41
CA SER A 160 -6.44 5.63 -3.26
C SER A 160 -5.69 5.00 -2.07
N ARG A 161 -4.94 3.92 -2.29
CA ARG A 161 -4.19 3.20 -1.25
C ARG A 161 -3.07 4.05 -0.63
N ILE A 162 -2.28 4.76 -1.44
CA ILE A 162 -1.23 5.66 -0.94
C ILE A 162 -1.82 6.83 -0.14
N MET A 163 -2.97 7.32 -0.57
CA MET A 163 -3.63 8.50 0.00
C MET A 163 -4.35 8.20 1.32
N SER A 164 -4.78 6.95 1.57
CA SER A 164 -5.26 6.52 2.89
C SER A 164 -4.19 6.51 3.97
N LEU A 165 -2.91 6.42 3.59
CA LEU A 165 -1.82 6.34 4.56
C LEU A 165 -1.57 7.71 5.21
N SER A 166 -1.46 7.72 6.54
CA SER A 166 -0.98 8.89 7.28
C SER A 166 0.49 9.20 6.90
N PRO A 167 0.99 10.42 7.18
CA PRO A 167 2.41 10.74 6.95
C PRO A 167 3.36 9.77 7.67
N GLN A 168 3.02 9.34 8.89
CA GLN A 168 3.83 8.37 9.62
C GLN A 168 3.81 6.99 8.95
N GLN A 169 2.64 6.54 8.49
CA GLN A 169 2.48 5.27 7.78
C GLN A 169 3.25 5.28 6.45
N ARG A 170 3.12 6.35 5.64
CA ARG A 170 3.88 6.50 4.39
C ARG A 170 5.39 6.42 4.62
N LYS A 171 5.89 7.06 5.68
CA LYS A 171 7.30 6.99 6.05
C LYS A 171 7.73 5.57 6.34
N VAL A 172 6.99 4.83 7.17
CA VAL A 172 7.34 3.44 7.52
C VAL A 172 7.27 2.54 6.29
N VAL A 173 6.23 2.67 5.46
CA VAL A 173 6.11 1.91 4.20
C VAL A 173 7.31 2.18 3.28
N ALA A 174 7.69 3.44 3.08
CA ALA A 174 8.83 3.80 2.25
C ALA A 174 10.15 3.23 2.78
N GLN A 175 10.32 3.19 4.11
CA GLN A 175 11.50 2.61 4.75
C GLN A 175 11.55 1.08 4.57
N VAL A 176 10.42 0.39 4.67
CA VAL A 176 10.32 -1.06 4.42
C VAL A 176 10.57 -1.38 2.94
N LEU A 177 10.04 -0.58 2.02
CA LEU A 177 10.33 -0.74 0.59
C LEU A 177 11.81 -0.49 0.28
N GLN A 178 12.45 0.46 0.96
CA GLN A 178 13.91 0.68 0.83
C GLN A 178 14.70 -0.54 1.29
N GLU A 179 14.29 -1.19 2.39
CA GLU A 179 14.89 -2.45 2.83
C GLU A 179 14.79 -3.53 1.73
N PHE A 180 13.66 -3.63 1.03
CA PHE A 180 13.52 -4.58 -0.09
C PHE A 180 14.48 -4.27 -1.24
N ALA A 181 14.64 -2.98 -1.58
CA ALA A 181 15.58 -2.54 -2.61
C ALA A 181 17.03 -2.83 -2.20
N ASP A 182 17.39 -2.58 -0.94
CA ASP A 182 18.73 -2.81 -0.40
C ASP A 182 19.10 -4.30 -0.37
N ARG A 183 18.10 -5.18 -0.17
CA ARG A 183 18.23 -6.65 -0.28
C ARG A 183 18.40 -7.16 -1.72
N GLN A 184 18.35 -6.28 -2.71
CA GLN A 184 18.50 -6.58 -4.14
C GLN A 184 17.57 -7.70 -4.63
N TRP A 185 16.30 -7.65 -4.25
CA TRP A 185 15.31 -8.55 -4.84
C TRP A 185 15.08 -8.16 -6.30
N GLU A 186 15.73 -8.89 -7.21
CA GLU A 186 15.86 -8.60 -8.66
C GLU A 186 14.52 -8.42 -9.39
N GLU A 187 13.40 -8.84 -8.78
CA GLU A 187 12.06 -8.79 -9.40
C GLU A 187 11.25 -7.54 -9.05
N LEU A 188 11.73 -6.72 -8.11
CA LEU A 188 11.00 -5.54 -7.66
C LEU A 188 11.23 -4.32 -8.55
N ASN A 189 10.71 -4.39 -9.77
CA ASN A 189 10.59 -3.22 -10.63
C ASN A 189 9.72 -2.15 -9.94
N ASP A 190 10.05 -0.86 -10.15
CA ASP A 190 9.27 0.30 -9.69
C ASP A 190 9.31 0.62 -8.18
N VAL A 191 10.13 -0.07 -7.37
CA VAL A 191 10.27 0.24 -5.93
C VAL A 191 10.82 1.64 -5.67
N GLU A 192 11.87 2.05 -6.38
CA GLU A 192 12.49 3.37 -6.19
C GLU A 192 11.53 4.52 -6.52
N GLU A 193 10.70 4.33 -7.55
CA GLU A 193 9.66 5.29 -7.93
C GLU A 193 8.59 5.37 -6.83
N THR A 194 8.15 4.23 -6.31
CA THR A 194 7.17 4.17 -5.21
C THR A 194 7.69 4.84 -3.94
N ILE A 195 8.94 4.58 -3.56
CA ILE A 195 9.60 5.23 -2.43
C ILE A 195 9.61 6.74 -2.63
N SER A 196 9.97 7.20 -3.83
CA SER A 196 10.01 8.61 -4.18
C SER A 196 8.63 9.27 -4.04
N ILE A 197 7.57 8.59 -4.49
CA ILE A 197 6.18 9.06 -4.38
C ILE A 197 5.73 9.15 -2.92
N LEU A 198 6.02 8.12 -2.11
CA LEU A 198 5.69 8.10 -0.69
C LEU A 198 6.35 9.26 0.08
N TYR A 199 7.62 9.54 -0.22
CA TYR A 199 8.35 10.66 0.40
C TYR A 199 7.90 12.04 -0.11
N ALA A 200 7.54 12.16 -1.39
CA ALA A 200 6.99 13.41 -1.93
C ALA A 200 5.71 13.83 -1.17
N GLY A 201 4.87 12.87 -0.82
CA GLY A 201 3.66 13.09 0.00
C GLY A 201 3.92 13.53 1.44
N LEU A 202 5.14 13.42 1.97
CA LEU A 202 5.52 13.94 3.30
C LEU A 202 5.93 15.41 3.27
N SER A 203 6.47 15.87 2.14
CA SER A 203 6.97 17.24 1.99
C SER A 203 5.86 18.25 1.70
N TYR A 204 4.61 17.78 1.61
CA TYR A 204 3.45 18.60 1.30
C TYR A 204 2.83 19.21 2.58
N PRO A 205 2.92 20.54 2.78
CA PRO A 205 2.54 21.21 4.03
C PRO A 205 1.02 21.27 4.29
N GLY A 206 0.17 20.80 3.36
CA GLY A 206 -1.29 20.81 3.49
C GLY A 206 -1.91 19.50 3.97
N CYS A 207 -1.12 18.48 4.31
CA CYS A 207 -1.59 17.17 4.81
C CYS A 207 -1.63 17.08 6.35
N VAL A 208 -1.67 18.21 7.05
CA VAL A 208 -1.95 18.21 8.49
C VAL A 208 -3.45 17.95 8.63
N ASN A 209 -3.82 16.78 9.15
CA ASN A 209 -5.21 16.46 9.42
C ASN A 209 -5.75 17.47 10.45
N ASP A 210 -6.69 18.32 10.05
CA ASP A 210 -7.46 19.20 10.94
C ASP A 210 -8.32 18.43 11.98
N ASN A 211 -8.20 17.10 12.03
CA ASN A 211 -8.92 16.24 12.97
C ASN A 211 -8.23 16.10 14.35
N ASP A 212 -7.03 16.66 14.55
CA ASP A 212 -6.35 16.66 15.86
C ASP A 212 -6.78 17.86 16.75
N SER A 213 -7.83 18.59 16.36
CA SER A 213 -8.44 19.64 17.19
C SER A 213 -9.75 19.14 17.83
N ASN A 214 -9.64 18.31 18.87
CA ASN A 214 -10.68 18.18 19.89
C ASN A 214 -10.14 17.59 21.21
#